data_AF-A0A3E0TVH5-F1
#
_entry.id   AF-A0A3E0TVH5-F1
#
_cell.length_a   1.000
_cell.length_b   1.000
_cell.length_c   1.000
_cell.angle_alpha   90.00
_cell.angle_beta   90.00
_cell.angle_gamma   90.00
#
_symmetry.space_group_name_H-M   'P 1'
#
loop_
_entity.id
_entity.type
_entity.pdbx_description
1 polymer ?
#
loop_
_entity_poly.entity_id
_entity_poly.type
_entity_poly.pdbx_seq_one_letter_code
_entity_poly.pdbx_strand_id
1 'polypeptide(L)'
;MNAHFFHPVDDSLAEKAKAFSRVYQEWKNIGASFKYHDQQGWEGMLGSKQELLDAQDTIQNTLNVAVTSFSPEEKVELLQRSLITGDEKDYFESCVDNKASVIQARKDEMQKFRENNTSKRDFDRDKQ
;
A
#
# COMPACT_ATOMS: atom_id res chain seq x y z
N MET A 1 19.09 -10.94 -5.69
CA MET A 1 18.04 -11.12 -4.67
C MET A 1 17.79 -9.73 -4.09
N ASN A 2 16.58 -9.19 -4.21
CA ASN A 2 16.25 -7.89 -3.62
C ASN A 2 16.11 -8.10 -2.11
N ALA A 3 17.02 -7.53 -1.32
CA ALA A 3 16.96 -7.64 0.14
C ALA A 3 15.71 -6.91 0.64
N HIS A 4 14.93 -7.58 1.50
CA HIS A 4 13.82 -6.96 2.22
C HIS A 4 13.71 -7.55 3.61
N PHE A 5 13.13 -6.80 4.54
CA PHE A 5 12.94 -7.24 5.92
C PHE A 5 11.48 -7.28 6.38
N PHE A 6 10.56 -7.36 5.42
CA PHE A 6 9.15 -7.62 5.66
C PHE A 6 8.94 -9.07 6.10
N HIS A 7 8.66 -9.26 7.39
CA HIS A 7 8.48 -10.57 8.02
C HIS A 7 7.23 -10.56 8.92
N PRO A 8 6.02 -10.70 8.36
CA PRO A 8 4.84 -10.95 9.17
C PRO A 8 4.97 -12.33 9.85
N VAL A 9 4.44 -12.45 11.08
CA VAL A 9 4.50 -13.71 11.85
C VAL A 9 3.60 -14.77 11.23
N ASP A 10 2.48 -14.36 10.65
CA ASP A 10 1.54 -15.18 9.93
C ASP A 10 0.86 -14.39 8.80
N ASP A 11 0.02 -15.06 8.00
CA ASP A 11 -0.69 -14.45 6.88
C ASP A 11 -1.94 -13.65 7.30
N SER A 12 -2.16 -13.42 8.59
CA SER A 12 -3.31 -12.63 9.04
C SER A 12 -3.16 -11.16 8.63
N LEU A 13 -4.29 -10.54 8.31
CA LEU A 13 -4.35 -9.12 7.97
C LEU A 13 -3.71 -8.24 9.07
N ALA A 14 -3.91 -8.61 10.34
CA ALA A 14 -3.40 -7.85 11.48
C ALA A 14 -1.87 -7.92 11.59
N GLU A 15 -1.26 -9.09 11.42
CA GLU A 15 0.21 -9.20 11.49
C GLU A 15 0.87 -8.64 10.22
N LYS A 16 0.25 -8.77 9.03
CA LYS A 16 0.69 -8.05 7.83
C LYS A 16 0.65 -6.52 8.02
N ALA A 17 -0.44 -6.00 8.58
CA ALA A 17 -0.59 -4.57 8.89
C ALA A 17 0.50 -4.07 9.84
N LYS A 18 0.74 -4.83 10.92
CA LYS A 18 1.79 -4.53 11.91
C LYS A 18 3.20 -4.60 11.32
N ALA A 19 3.47 -5.58 10.46
CA ALA A 19 4.73 -5.68 9.73
C ALA A 19 4.91 -4.49 8.78
N PHE A 20 3.86 -4.10 8.06
CA PHE A 20 3.86 -2.89 7.24
C PHE A 20 4.13 -1.63 8.07
N SER A 21 3.45 -1.44 9.20
CA SER A 21 3.66 -0.29 10.09
C SER A 21 5.09 -0.17 10.60
N ARG A 22 5.72 -1.30 10.95
CA ARG A 22 7.14 -1.33 11.35
C ARG A 22 8.04 -0.84 10.23
N VAL A 23 7.85 -1.37 9.02
CA VAL A 23 8.61 -0.96 7.84
C VAL A 23 8.37 0.52 7.52
N TYR A 24 7.13 1.00 7.60
CA TYR A 24 6.81 2.42 7.40
C TYR A 24 7.50 3.33 8.41
N GLN A 25 7.55 2.92 9.68
CA GLN A 25 8.27 3.67 10.70
C GLN A 25 9.77 3.72 10.42
N GLU A 26 10.39 2.61 10.01
CA GLU A 26 11.81 2.61 9.63
C GLU A 26 12.10 3.50 8.42
N TRP A 27 11.17 3.57 7.46
CA TRP A 27 11.28 4.50 6.34
C TRP A 27 11.27 5.97 6.80
N LYS A 28 10.38 6.32 7.74
CA LYS A 28 10.38 7.65 8.37
C LYS A 28 11.68 7.91 9.14
N ASN A 29 12.23 6.91 9.84
CA ASN A 29 13.48 7.02 10.58
C ASN A 29 14.68 7.29 9.64
N ILE A 30 14.75 6.61 8.50
CA ILE A 30 15.78 6.84 7.49
C ILE A 30 15.65 8.25 6.89
N GLY A 31 14.43 8.68 6.55
CA GLY A 31 14.17 10.05 6.10
C GLY A 31 14.58 11.12 7.13
N ALA A 32 14.32 10.86 8.41
CA ALA A 32 14.80 11.71 9.50
C ALA A 32 16.33 11.71 9.60
N SER A 33 16.97 10.55 9.41
CA SER A 33 18.43 10.42 9.45
C SER A 33 19.12 11.28 8.38
N PHE A 34 18.55 11.38 7.16
CA PHE A 34 19.04 12.33 6.17
C PHE A 34 18.92 13.78 6.63
N LYS A 35 17.77 14.14 7.20
CA LYS A 35 17.53 15.51 7.71
C LYS A 35 18.51 15.88 8.82
N TYR A 36 18.89 14.93 9.67
CA TYR A 36 19.87 15.14 10.75
C TYR A 36 21.32 15.04 10.28
N HIS A 37 21.62 14.27 9.23
CA HIS A 37 22.95 14.24 8.61
C HIS A 37 23.35 15.63 8.10
N ASP A 38 22.39 16.40 7.57
CA ASP A 38 22.64 17.78 7.12
C ASP A 38 22.77 18.80 8.28
N GLN A 39 22.46 18.39 9.52
CA GLN A 39 22.68 19.20 10.72
C GLN A 39 24.02 18.80 11.35
N GLN A 40 24.94 19.76 11.47
CA GLN A 40 26.32 19.49 11.91
C GLN A 40 26.39 18.61 13.17
N GLY A 41 27.26 17.60 13.15
CA GLY A 41 27.63 16.79 14.32
C GLY A 41 27.15 15.32 14.31
N TRP A 42 26.32 14.91 13.34
CA TRP A 42 25.74 13.56 13.29
C TRP A 42 26.38 12.60 12.26
N GLU A 43 27.29 13.11 11.41
CA GLU A 43 27.97 12.33 10.35
C GLU A 43 28.71 11.09 10.89
N GLY A 44 29.18 11.12 12.15
CA GLY A 44 29.85 9.99 12.80
C GLY A 44 28.92 8.98 13.48
N MET A 45 27.63 9.28 13.66
CA MET A 45 26.67 8.42 14.37
C MET A 45 25.61 7.79 13.46
N LEU A 46 25.26 8.46 12.35
CA LEU A 46 24.18 8.03 11.45
C LEU A 46 24.66 7.19 10.26
N GLY A 47 25.97 6.90 10.21
CA GLY A 47 26.60 6.27 9.05
C GLY A 47 26.90 7.28 7.94
N SER A 48 27.64 6.83 6.93
CA SER A 48 27.93 7.64 5.76
C SER A 48 26.67 7.89 4.93
N LYS A 49 26.67 8.98 4.16
CA LYS A 49 25.61 9.28 3.19
C LYS A 49 25.31 8.11 2.24
N GLN A 50 26.31 7.32 1.86
CA GLN A 50 26.12 6.14 1.01
C GLN A 50 25.35 5.05 1.74
N GLU A 51 25.68 4.76 2.99
CA GLU A 51 24.95 3.78 3.81
C GLU A 51 23.50 4.21 4.02
N LEU A 52 23.23 5.50 4.20
CA LEU A 52 21.87 6.03 4.29
C LEU A 52 21.10 5.86 2.96
N LEU A 53 21.75 6.04 1.81
CA LEU A 53 21.14 5.82 0.49
C LEU A 53 20.83 4.34 0.24
N ASP A 54 21.76 3.45 0.58
CA ASP A 54 21.57 2.00 0.45
C ASP A 54 20.46 1.50 1.39
N ALA A 55 20.40 2.05 2.62
CA ALA A 55 19.33 1.79 3.56
C ALA A 55 17.98 2.29 3.01
N GLN A 56 17.94 3.48 2.40
CA GLN A 56 16.75 4.04 1.78
C GLN A 56 16.21 3.16 0.65
N ASP A 57 17.07 2.68 -0.24
CA ASP A 57 16.66 1.79 -1.33
C ASP A 57 16.12 0.46 -0.78
N THR A 58 16.81 -0.11 0.22
CA THR A 58 16.38 -1.36 0.86
C THR A 58 15.03 -1.22 1.56
N ILE A 59 14.81 -0.14 2.31
CA ILE A 59 13.52 0.08 3.00
C ILE A 59 12.40 0.36 1.99
N GLN A 60 12.69 1.08 0.90
CA GLN A 60 11.70 1.38 -0.14
C GLN A 60 11.27 0.09 -0.85
N ASN A 61 12.22 -0.79 -1.16
CA ASN A 61 11.94 -2.12 -1.69
C ASN A 61 11.13 -2.96 -0.70
N THR A 62 11.45 -2.88 0.60
CA THR A 62 10.70 -3.57 1.65
C THR A 62 9.26 -3.06 1.76
N LEU A 63 9.02 -1.74 1.66
CA LEU A 63 7.69 -1.15 1.63
C LEU A 63 6.88 -1.62 0.42
N ASN A 64 7.50 -1.65 -0.76
CA ASN A 64 6.85 -2.15 -1.97
C ASN A 64 6.42 -3.62 -1.80
N VAL A 65 7.30 -4.47 -1.25
CA VAL A 65 6.98 -5.86 -0.94
C VAL A 65 5.81 -5.93 0.05
N ALA A 66 5.86 -5.17 1.14
CA ALA A 66 4.79 -5.11 2.13
C ALA A 66 3.43 -4.73 1.49
N VAL A 67 3.37 -3.66 0.69
CA VAL A 67 2.14 -3.22 0.01
C VAL A 67 1.62 -4.24 -1.01
N THR A 68 2.52 -4.95 -1.68
CA THR A 68 2.14 -6.00 -2.65
C THR A 68 1.73 -7.32 -2.00
N SER A 69 2.06 -7.55 -0.73
CA SER A 69 1.68 -8.75 0.03
C SER A 69 0.19 -8.82 0.39
N PHE A 70 -0.50 -7.67 0.36
CA PHE A 70 -1.94 -7.60 0.61
C PHE A 70 -2.72 -7.92 -0.67
N SER A 71 -3.72 -8.79 -0.56
CA SER A 71 -4.72 -9.01 -1.60
C SER A 71 -5.58 -7.76 -1.82
N PRO A 72 -6.26 -7.60 -2.97
CA PRO A 72 -7.18 -6.48 -3.19
C PRO A 72 -8.25 -6.35 -2.10
N GLU A 73 -8.76 -7.47 -1.59
CA GLU A 73 -9.76 -7.52 -0.52
C GLU A 73 -9.14 -7.10 0.82
N GLU A 74 -7.95 -7.62 1.13
CA GLU A 74 -7.19 -7.24 2.32
C GLU A 74 -6.86 -5.74 2.34
N LYS A 75 -6.56 -5.14 1.17
CA LYS A 75 -6.32 -3.69 1.05
C LYS A 75 -7.53 -2.86 1.43
N VAL A 76 -8.70 -3.24 0.93
CA VAL A 76 -9.96 -2.56 1.27
C VAL A 76 -10.27 -2.73 2.75
N GLU A 77 -10.09 -3.93 3.29
CA GLU A 77 -10.31 -4.23 4.70
C GLU A 77 -9.33 -3.45 5.60
N LEU A 78 -8.07 -3.31 5.19
CA LEU A 78 -7.06 -2.53 5.89
C LEU A 78 -7.41 -1.05 5.97
N LEU A 79 -7.93 -0.46 4.89
CA LEU A 79 -8.34 0.95 4.84
C LEU A 79 -9.62 1.20 5.65
N GLN A 80 -10.54 0.25 5.66
CA GLN A 80 -11.78 0.34 6.44
C GLN A 80 -11.57 0.10 7.93
N ARG A 81 -10.60 -0.74 8.29
CA ARG A 81 -10.26 -0.99 9.70
C ARG A 81 -9.27 0.05 10.22
N SER A 82 -9.25 0.25 11.53
CA SER A 82 -8.28 1.12 12.21
C SER A 82 -7.01 0.34 12.57
N LEU A 83 -6.51 -0.49 11.65
CA LEU A 83 -5.30 -1.31 11.85
C LEU A 83 -4.00 -0.55 11.54
N ILE A 84 -4.11 0.54 10.80
CA ILE A 84 -3.03 1.46 10.45
C ILE A 84 -3.48 2.90 10.71
N THR A 85 -2.52 3.77 11.01
CA THR A 85 -2.69 5.20 11.31
C THR A 85 -3.05 6.01 10.06
N GLY A 86 -3.46 7.28 10.24
CA GLY A 86 -3.82 8.18 9.13
C GLY A 86 -2.70 8.35 8.11
N ASP A 87 -1.50 8.73 8.56
CA ASP A 87 -0.31 8.87 7.70
C ASP A 87 0.01 7.58 6.93
N GLU A 88 -0.17 6.42 7.57
CA GLU A 88 0.06 5.12 6.95
C GLU A 88 -0.98 4.80 5.89
N LYS A 89 -2.25 5.19 6.12
CA LYS A 89 -3.32 5.06 5.12
C LYS A 89 -3.05 5.92 3.90
N ASP A 90 -2.70 7.19 4.09
CA ASP A 90 -2.41 8.11 2.99
C ASP A 90 -1.26 7.58 2.11
N TYR A 91 -0.20 7.09 2.75
CA TYR A 91 0.91 6.43 2.03
C TYR A 91 0.43 5.18 1.29
N PHE A 92 -0.30 4.30 1.98
CA PHE A 92 -0.78 3.05 1.41
C PHE A 92 -1.69 3.27 0.20
N GLU A 93 -2.62 4.23 0.27
CA GLU A 93 -3.49 4.63 -0.84
C GLU A 93 -2.67 5.14 -2.04
N SER A 94 -1.69 6.01 -1.79
CA SER A 94 -0.81 6.53 -2.85
C SER A 94 -0.02 5.43 -3.58
N CYS A 95 0.32 4.34 -2.88
CA CYS A 95 0.98 3.18 -3.49
C CYS A 95 0.00 2.26 -4.24
N VAL A 96 -1.28 2.27 -3.87
CA VAL A 96 -2.33 1.47 -4.53
C VAL A 96 -2.80 2.13 -5.83
N ASP A 97 -2.68 3.46 -5.96
CA ASP A 97 -3.17 4.21 -7.13
C ASP A 97 -2.43 3.92 -8.45
N ASN A 98 -1.24 3.29 -8.40
CA ASN A 98 -0.62 2.74 -9.62
C ASN A 98 -1.33 1.46 -10.15
N LYS A 99 -2.42 1.02 -9.53
CA LYS A 99 -3.33 -0.04 -9.99
C LYS A 99 -4.82 0.33 -9.91
N ALA A 100 -5.16 1.62 -9.76
CA ALA A 100 -6.55 2.11 -9.75
C ALA A 100 -7.36 1.71 -11.00
N SER A 101 -6.70 1.32 -12.09
CA SER A 101 -7.34 0.70 -13.26
C SER A 101 -8.14 -0.57 -12.94
N VAL A 102 -7.81 -1.33 -11.88
CA VAL A 102 -8.50 -2.58 -11.56
C VAL A 102 -9.82 -2.33 -10.82
N ILE A 103 -9.87 -1.33 -9.92
CA ILE A 103 -11.11 -0.98 -9.19
C ILE A 103 -12.07 -0.23 -10.11
N GLN A 104 -11.56 0.66 -10.97
CA GLN A 104 -12.37 1.34 -11.98
C GLN A 104 -12.91 0.33 -13.03
N ALA A 105 -12.09 -0.61 -13.52
CA ALA A 105 -12.55 -1.66 -14.44
C ALA A 105 -13.64 -2.55 -13.84
N ARG A 106 -13.54 -2.92 -12.55
CA ARG A 106 -14.59 -3.71 -11.87
C ARG A 106 -15.87 -2.90 -11.62
N LYS A 107 -15.77 -1.60 -11.31
CA LYS A 107 -16.95 -0.71 -11.24
C LYS A 107 -17.64 -0.57 -12.59
N ASP A 108 -16.88 -0.41 -13.67
CA ASP A 108 -17.40 -0.27 -15.03
C ASP A 108 -18.05 -1.58 -15.54
N GLU A 109 -17.49 -2.76 -15.20
CA GLU A 109 -18.10 -4.06 -15.50
C GLU A 109 -19.42 -4.29 -14.75
N MET A 110 -19.48 -3.95 -13.46
CA MET A 110 -20.71 -4.05 -12.67
C MET A 110 -21.80 -3.08 -13.15
N GLN A 111 -21.41 -1.90 -13.65
CA GLN A 111 -22.32 -0.93 -14.23
C GLN A 111 -22.89 -1.43 -15.57
N LYS A 112 -22.05 -1.97 -16.47
CA LYS A 112 -22.50 -2.59 -17.73
C LYS A 112 -23.42 -3.79 -17.51
N PHE A 113 -23.18 -4.60 -16.48
CA PHE A 113 -24.04 -5.74 -16.16
C PHE A 113 -25.43 -5.32 -15.66
N ARG A 114 -25.53 -4.17 -14.96
CA ARG A 114 -26.81 -3.58 -14.58
C ARG A 114 -27.55 -3.01 -15.80
N GLU A 115 -26.89 -2.26 -16.66
CA GLU A 115 -27.50 -1.67 -17.86
C GLU A 115 -28.06 -2.74 -18.83
N ASN A 116 -27.32 -3.84 -19.04
CA ASN A 116 -27.79 -4.97 -19.87
C ASN A 116 -28.98 -5.74 -19.28
N ASN A 117 -29.13 -5.78 -17.95
CA ASN A 117 -30.25 -6.47 -17.30
C ASN A 117 -31.52 -5.62 -17.23
N THR A 118 -31.40 -4.29 -17.22
CA THR A 118 -32.56 -3.39 -17.27
C THR A 118 -33.14 -3.34 -18.67
N SER A 119 -32.30 -3.29 -19.72
CA SER A 119 -32.76 -3.24 -21.11
C SER A 119 -33.49 -4.52 -21.58
N LYS A 120 -33.27 -5.66 -20.93
CA LYS A 120 -33.92 -6.94 -21.25
C LYS A 120 -35.32 -7.12 -20.66
N ARG A 121 -35.71 -6.32 -19.65
CA ARG A 121 -37.02 -6.45 -18.99
C ARG A 121 -38.13 -5.61 -19.63
N ASP A 122 -37.75 -4.63 -20.45
CA ASP A 122 -38.72 -3.72 -21.06
C ASP A 122 -39.25 -4.20 -22.43
N PHE A 123 -38.75 -5.32 -22.97
CA PHE A 123 -39.21 -5.87 -24.26
C PHE A 123 -40.29 -6.96 -24.17
N ASP A 124 -40.62 -7.46 -22.98
CA ASP A 124 -41.57 -8.58 -22.80
C ASP A 124 -42.97 -8.14 -22.30
N ARG A 125 -43.30 -6.85 -22.35
CA ARG A 125 -44.62 -6.34 -21.89
C ARG A 125 -45.59 -5.88 -22.99
N ASP A 126 -45.26 -6.06 -24.27
CA ASP A 126 -46.13 -5.66 -25.40
C ASP A 126 -46.51 -6.83 -26.33
N LYS A 127 -46.62 -8.06 -25.81
CA LYS A 127 -47.27 -9.18 -26.53
C LYS A 127 -48.13 -10.04 -25.60
N GLN A 128 -49.26 -9.51 -25.15
CA GLN A 128 -50.47 -10.30 -24.86
C GLN A 128 -51.71 -9.52 -25.29
#